data_AF-A0A8I0MV56-F1
#
_entry.id   AF-A0A8I0MV56-F1
#
_cell.length_a   1.000
_cell.length_b   1.000
_cell.length_c   1.000
_cell.angle_alpha   90.00
_cell.angle_beta   90.00
_cell.angle_gamma   90.00
#
_symmetry.space_group_name_H-M   'P 1'
#
loop_
_entity.id
_entity.type
_entity.pdbx_description
1 polymer ?
#
loop_
_entity_poly.entity_id
_entity_poly.type
_entity_poly.pdbx_seq_one_letter_code
_entity_poly.pdbx_strand_id
1 'polypeptide(L)'
;MKNKSNGQFSAVVDDVKAAPFSDLQDRLDAIQDGGMTALTIRSVLFHKMLDLHSVPSDHFLRDQEAPSGLEDPKMLIKKLNELGFYRSSASQLH
;
A
#
# COMPACT_ATOMS: atom_id res chain seq x y z
N MET A 1 -44.92 0.17 15.65
CA MET A 1 -44.04 1.15 16.32
C MET A 1 -42.61 0.68 16.10
N LYS A 2 -41.87 1.21 15.09
CA LYS A 2 -40.89 2.33 15.19
C LYS A 2 -39.84 2.02 16.28
N ASN A 3 -38.56 1.78 15.97
CA ASN A 3 -37.63 2.82 15.56
C ASN A 3 -36.41 2.28 14.77
N LYS A 4 -36.17 2.88 13.60
CA LYS A 4 -34.90 2.91 12.89
C LYS A 4 -33.95 3.83 13.69
N SER A 5 -32.82 3.31 14.16
CA SER A 5 -31.75 4.13 14.71
C SER A 5 -31.00 4.81 13.55
N ASN A 6 -31.42 6.03 13.25
CA ASN A 6 -30.67 7.00 12.47
C ASN A 6 -29.31 7.26 13.17
N GLY A 7 -28.26 6.59 12.69
CA GLY A 7 -26.88 7.05 12.88
C GLY A 7 -26.66 8.26 11.99
N GLN A 8 -27.15 9.42 12.45
CA GLN A 8 -27.02 10.70 11.79
C GLN A 8 -25.56 11.16 11.91
N PHE A 9 -24.71 10.73 10.96
CA PHE A 9 -23.41 11.36 10.75
C PHE A 9 -23.66 12.76 10.21
N SER A 10 -23.43 13.73 11.08
CA SER A 10 -23.61 15.16 10.85
C SER A 10 -22.75 15.61 9.65
N ALA A 11 -23.38 15.72 8.49
CA ALA A 11 -22.79 16.14 7.23
C ALA A 11 -22.64 17.67 7.13
N VAL A 12 -22.16 18.35 8.18
CA VAL A 12 -22.20 19.82 8.26
C VAL A 12 -20.89 20.48 8.73
N VAL A 13 -19.76 19.77 8.82
CA VAL A 13 -18.53 20.38 9.40
C VAL A 13 -17.28 20.40 8.49
N ASP A 14 -17.17 19.63 7.40
CA ASP A 14 -15.89 19.57 6.65
C ASP A 14 -15.86 20.23 5.25
N ASP A 15 -16.93 20.90 4.84
CA ASP A 15 -17.04 21.47 3.48
C ASP A 15 -16.01 22.60 3.19
N VAL A 16 -15.40 23.17 4.23
CA VAL A 16 -14.41 24.27 4.09
C VAL A 16 -12.96 23.75 4.08
N LYS A 17 -12.73 22.49 4.46
CA LYS A 17 -11.41 21.83 4.42
C LYS A 17 -11.34 20.66 3.44
N ALA A 18 -12.43 20.37 2.71
CA ALA A 18 -12.53 19.27 1.76
C ALA A 18 -11.81 19.53 0.43
N ALA A 19 -11.50 20.77 0.05
CA ALA A 19 -10.88 21.07 -1.26
C ALA A 19 -9.55 20.33 -1.54
N PRO A 20 -8.57 20.28 -0.62
CA PRO A 20 -7.36 19.48 -0.82
C PRO A 20 -7.61 17.96 -0.73
N PHE A 21 -8.72 17.55 -0.10
CA PHE A 21 -9.08 16.14 0.04
C PHE A 21 -9.84 15.63 -1.19
N SER A 22 -10.60 16.50 -1.87
CA SER A 22 -11.29 16.21 -3.14
C SER A 22 -10.28 15.96 -4.26
N ASP A 23 -9.27 16.81 -4.41
CA ASP A 23 -8.21 16.62 -5.42
C ASP A 23 -7.40 15.32 -5.16
N LEU A 24 -7.23 14.95 -3.89
CA LEU A 24 -6.64 13.67 -3.53
C LEU A 24 -7.53 12.49 -3.93
N GLN A 25 -8.85 12.59 -3.70
CA GLN A 25 -9.82 11.58 -4.10
C GLN A 25 -9.88 11.45 -5.63
N ASP A 26 -9.95 12.55 -6.37
CA ASP A 26 -9.98 12.54 -7.84
C ASP A 26 -8.71 11.90 -8.42
N ARG A 27 -7.54 12.11 -7.80
CA ARG A 27 -6.29 11.44 -8.18
C ARG A 27 -6.29 9.95 -7.85
N LEU A 28 -6.81 9.57 -6.69
CA LEU A 28 -6.94 8.17 -6.30
C LEU A 28 -7.91 7.42 -7.22
N ASP A 29 -9.04 8.05 -7.55
CA ASP A 29 -10.03 7.55 -8.50
C ASP A 29 -9.46 7.48 -9.92
N ALA A 30 -8.69 8.47 -10.37
CA ALA A 30 -8.02 8.40 -11.68
C ALA A 30 -6.97 7.26 -11.75
N ILE A 31 -6.27 6.98 -10.64
CA ILE A 31 -5.33 5.84 -10.54
C ILE A 31 -6.10 4.51 -10.54
N GLN A 32 -7.29 4.48 -9.93
CA GLN A 32 -8.15 3.30 -9.88
C GLN A 32 -8.84 3.04 -11.23
N ASP A 33 -9.36 4.08 -11.88
CA ASP A 33 -10.09 4.08 -13.15
C ASP A 33 -9.17 3.83 -14.35
N GLY A 34 -7.90 4.24 -14.27
CA GLY A 34 -6.87 3.89 -15.24
C GLY A 34 -6.54 2.39 -15.29
N GLY A 35 -7.08 1.62 -14.35
CA GLY A 35 -6.85 0.19 -14.21
C GLY A 35 -5.47 -0.08 -13.62
N MET A 36 -5.44 -0.68 -12.44
CA MET A 36 -4.19 -1.19 -11.88
C MET A 36 -3.71 -2.36 -12.74
N THR A 37 -2.78 -2.11 -13.66
CA THR A 37 -2.24 -3.17 -14.51
C THR A 37 -1.57 -4.24 -13.64
N ALA A 38 -1.53 -5.49 -14.09
CA ALA A 38 -0.83 -6.56 -13.37
C ALA A 38 0.64 -6.21 -13.09
N LEU A 39 1.28 -5.43 -13.98
CA LEU A 39 2.63 -4.92 -13.78
C LEU A 39 2.71 -3.90 -12.64
N THR A 40 1.74 -3.00 -12.55
CA THR A 40 1.64 -2.02 -11.45
C THR A 40 1.42 -2.71 -10.11
N ILE A 41 0.49 -3.66 -10.03
CA ILE A 41 0.23 -4.44 -8.81
C ILE A 41 1.50 -5.17 -8.37
N ARG A 42 2.19 -5.81 -9.31
CA ARG A 42 3.46 -6.50 -9.07
C ARG A 42 4.52 -5.55 -8.51
N SER A 43 4.65 -4.36 -9.08
CA SER A 43 5.59 -3.34 -8.59
C SER A 43 5.26 -2.92 -7.16
N VAL A 44 3.99 -2.66 -6.86
CA VAL A 44 3.57 -2.31 -5.50
C VAL A 44 3.85 -3.43 -4.49
N LEU A 45 3.58 -4.69 -4.85
CA LEU A 45 3.84 -5.84 -3.99
C LEU A 45 5.34 -6.03 -3.72
N PHE A 46 6.20 -5.82 -4.73
CA PHE A 46 7.64 -5.86 -4.58
C PHE A 46 8.14 -4.84 -3.55
N HIS A 47 7.77 -3.57 -3.73
CA HIS A 47 8.19 -2.50 -2.82
C HIS A 47 7.67 -2.71 -1.39
N LYS A 48 6.42 -3.18 -1.23
CA LYS A 48 5.89 -3.55 0.09
C LYS A 48 6.69 -4.68 0.75
N MET A 49 7.15 -5.67 -0.02
CA MET A 49 8.00 -6.71 0.54
C MET A 49 9.35 -6.18 1.00
N LEU A 50 9.94 -5.22 0.28
CA LEU A 50 11.15 -4.52 0.72
C LEU A 50 10.90 -3.78 2.04
N ASP A 51 9.75 -3.12 2.19
CA ASP A 51 9.35 -2.43 3.44
C ASP A 51 9.22 -3.41 4.61
N LEU A 52 8.58 -4.57 4.40
CA LEU A 52 8.41 -5.59 5.45
C LEU A 52 9.74 -6.17 5.95
N HIS A 53 10.79 -6.11 5.13
CA HIS A 53 12.14 -6.55 5.48
C HIS A 53 13.05 -5.37 5.84
N SER A 54 12.48 -4.18 6.07
CA SER A 54 13.19 -2.97 6.47
C SER A 54 14.35 -2.59 5.54
N VAL A 55 14.20 -2.86 4.24
CA VAL A 55 15.19 -2.50 3.23
C VAL A 55 15.23 -0.97 3.10
N PRO A 56 16.40 -0.32 3.26
CA PRO A 56 16.54 1.13 3.14
C PRO A 56 16.04 1.68 1.81
N SER A 57 15.67 2.96 1.80
CA SER A 57 15.20 3.66 0.60
C SER A 57 16.29 3.91 -0.43
N ASP A 58 17.57 3.95 -0.01
CA ASP A 58 18.75 4.13 -0.87
C ASP A 58 19.35 2.79 -1.35
N HIS A 59 18.71 1.67 -1.03
CA HIS A 59 19.19 0.35 -1.40
C HIS A 59 18.89 0.03 -2.87
N PHE A 60 19.85 -0.53 -3.60
CA PHE A 60 19.75 -0.80 -5.05
C PHE A 60 18.51 -1.61 -5.48
N LEU A 61 17.93 -2.41 -4.58
CA LEU A 61 16.69 -3.16 -4.86
C LEU A 61 15.47 -2.25 -5.07
N ARG A 62 15.50 -1.01 -4.58
CA ARG A 62 14.44 -0.01 -4.76
C ARG A 62 14.43 0.57 -6.17
N ASP A 63 15.57 0.54 -6.85
CA ASP A 63 15.72 1.02 -8.23
C ASP A 63 15.51 -0.10 -9.26
N GLN A 64 15.32 -1.35 -8.80
CA GLN A 64 15.11 -2.50 -9.69
C GLN A 64 13.66 -2.65 -10.09
N GLU A 65 13.44 -3.09 -11.33
CA GLU A 65 12.12 -3.54 -11.75
C GLU A 65 11.65 -4.74 -10.93
N ALA A 66 10.35 -4.78 -10.68
CA ALA A 66 9.73 -5.85 -9.93
C ALA A 66 9.88 -7.19 -10.67
N PRO A 67 10.49 -8.21 -10.04
CA PRO A 67 10.79 -9.47 -10.70
C PRO A 67 9.51 -10.17 -11.21
N SER A 68 9.60 -10.81 -12.36
CA SER A 68 8.47 -11.48 -13.02
C SER A 68 7.83 -12.60 -12.20
N GLY A 69 8.57 -13.19 -11.25
CA GLY A 69 8.16 -14.33 -10.42
C GLY A 69 7.66 -13.98 -9.01
N LEU A 70 7.06 -12.81 -8.79
CA LEU A 70 6.53 -12.41 -7.47
C LEU A 70 5.34 -13.25 -6.99
N GLU A 71 4.75 -14.07 -7.86
CA GLU A 71 3.77 -15.10 -7.50
C GLU A 71 4.34 -16.12 -6.49
N ASP A 72 5.65 -16.39 -6.54
CA ASP A 72 6.36 -17.17 -5.52
C ASP A 72 7.32 -16.28 -4.72
N PRO A 73 6.86 -15.71 -3.58
CA PRO A 73 7.67 -14.78 -2.79
C PRO A 73 8.92 -15.45 -2.18
N LYS A 74 9.04 -16.78 -2.19
CA LYS A 74 10.16 -17.51 -1.56
C LYS A 74 11.51 -17.13 -2.16
N MET A 75 11.59 -16.95 -3.47
CA MET A 75 12.84 -16.60 -4.15
C MET A 75 13.30 -15.20 -3.76
N LEU A 76 12.36 -14.25 -3.66
CA LEU A 76 12.67 -12.90 -3.20
C LEU A 76 13.09 -12.91 -1.73
N ILE A 77 12.35 -13.62 -0.86
CA ILE A 77 12.68 -13.75 0.56
C ILE A 77 14.08 -14.37 0.73
N LYS A 78 14.42 -15.39 -0.05
CA LYS A 78 15.75 -15.99 -0.04
C LYS A 78 16.84 -14.96 -0.38
N LYS A 79 16.65 -14.19 -1.46
CA LYS A 79 17.57 -13.12 -1.86
C LYS A 79 17.69 -12.03 -0.78
N LEU A 80 16.57 -11.65 -0.14
CA LEU A 80 16.57 -10.68 0.96
C LEU A 80 17.36 -11.22 2.17
N ASN A 81 17.12 -12.47 2.56
CA ASN A 81 17.86 -13.12 3.64
C ASN A 81 19.36 -13.25 3.34
N GLU A 82 19.75 -13.54 2.10
CA GLU A 82 21.16 -13.57 1.65
C GLU A 82 21.82 -12.19 1.76
N LEU A 83 21.05 -11.12 1.57
CA LEU A 83 21.48 -9.73 1.74
C LEU A 83 21.41 -9.25 3.21
N GLY A 84 21.03 -10.13 4.14
CA GLY A 84 20.90 -9.81 5.57
C GLY A 84 19.60 -9.12 5.97
N PHE A 85 18.63 -9.00 5.05
CA PHE A 85 17.31 -8.46 5.33
C PHE A 85 16.35 -9.56 5.76
N TYR A 86 15.98 -9.54 7.03
CA TYR A 86 15.03 -10.48 7.61
C TYR A 86 13.68 -9.77 7.83
N ARG A 87 12.60 -10.54 7.70
CA ARG A 87 11.26 -10.02 7.94
C ARG A 87 11.18 -9.51 9.38
N SER A 88 10.80 -8.24 9.56
CA SER A 88 10.51 -7.74 10.88
C SER A 88 9.28 -8.48 11.40
N SER A 89 9.42 -9.30 12.45
CA SER A 89 8.27 -9.95 13.05
C SER A 89 7.37 -8.86 13.59
N ALA A 90 6.13 -8.80 13.10
CA ALA A 90 5.06 -8.07 13.75
C ALA A 90 4.69 -8.80 15.05
N SER A 91 5.61 -8.76 16.01
CA SER A 91 5.41 -9.22 17.38
C SER A 91 5.52 -8.02 18.31
N GLN A 92 4.83 -6.93 17.96
CA GLN A 92 4.57 -5.79 18.83
C GLN A 92 3.45 -4.94 18.21
N LEU A 93 2.24 -5.49 18.19
CA LEU A 93 1.08 -4.65 18.45
C LEU A 93 1.14 -4.35 19.96
N HIS A 94 1.58 -3.14 20.31
CA HIS A 94 1.42 -2.57 21.66
C HIS A 94 0.00 -2.05 21.81
#